data_AF-A0A1G7X5C8-F1
#
_entry.id   AF-A0A1G7X5C8-F1
#
_cell.length_a   1.000
_cell.length_b   1.000
_cell.length_c   1.000
_cell.angle_alpha   90.00
_cell.angle_beta   90.00
_cell.angle_gamma   90.00
#
_symmetry.space_group_name_H-M   'P 1'
#
loop_
_entity.id
_entity.type
_entity.pdbx_description
1 polymer ?
#
loop_
_entity_poly.entity_id
_entity_poly.type
_entity_poly.pdbx_seq_one_letter_code
_entity_poly.pdbx_strand_id
1 'polypeptide(L)'
;MDDIVAPRPAHLLLREETREAHEDTEASGGIRRLMDGELDVAGYEALLRAQLALFEEWEADRAGWLAADVPRAGWSYVSRASLLRGDLAVASGARSYTSRPVEGHAPPVGASPARDAPAPAPAPVGASPARDALVSVGASPSGDSTHDSATCWGELYVIEGSALGGRLIVRRLRELYPGRDHRFYAIGEEAPSAWRRFQHILDTQLHDDASRRAAVDGARRMFARFRQTLMEPAAHV
;
A
#
# COMPACT_ATOMS: atom_id res chain seq x y z
N MET A 1 46.11 -13.17 -2.50
CA MET A 1 44.90 -14.02 -2.45
C MET A 1 43.79 -13.04 -2.17
N ASP A 2 43.30 -12.41 -3.23
CA ASP A 2 42.20 -11.45 -3.13
C ASP A 2 40.96 -12.25 -2.79
N ASP A 3 40.54 -12.13 -1.54
CA ASP A 3 39.31 -12.69 -1.04
C ASP A 3 38.18 -11.91 -1.75
N ILE A 4 37.65 -12.47 -2.83
CA ILE A 4 36.50 -11.89 -3.54
C ILE A 4 35.30 -12.06 -2.60
N VAL A 5 35.14 -11.12 -1.68
CA VAL A 5 33.96 -11.01 -0.84
C VAL A 5 32.78 -10.81 -1.80
N ALA A 6 31.90 -11.81 -1.87
CA ALA A 6 30.70 -11.73 -2.69
C ALA A 6 29.94 -10.43 -2.34
N PRO A 7 29.48 -9.67 -3.35
CA PRO A 7 28.82 -8.40 -3.10
C PRO A 7 27.60 -8.62 -2.22
N ARG A 8 27.49 -7.83 -1.15
CA ARG A 8 26.39 -7.91 -0.19
C ARG A 8 25.03 -7.89 -0.91
N PRO A 9 24.04 -8.71 -0.52
CA PRO A 9 22.68 -8.63 -1.03
C PRO A 9 22.09 -7.22 -0.89
N ALA A 10 21.33 -6.77 -1.89
CA ALA A 10 20.81 -5.42 -1.96
C ALA A 10 19.83 -5.12 -0.82
N HIS A 11 18.99 -6.09 -0.43
CA HIS A 11 18.05 -5.90 0.68
C HIS A 11 18.75 -5.71 2.03
N LEU A 12 19.93 -6.31 2.25
CA LEU A 12 20.72 -6.11 3.47
C LEU A 12 21.40 -4.74 3.48
N LEU A 13 21.87 -4.28 2.31
CA LEU A 13 22.39 -2.92 2.15
C LEU A 13 21.30 -1.89 2.45
N LEU A 14 20.12 -2.02 1.83
CA LEU A 14 18.99 -1.12 2.08
C LEU A 14 18.63 -1.06 3.57
N ARG A 15 18.52 -2.22 4.23
CA ARG A 15 18.24 -2.29 5.68
C ARG A 15 19.26 -1.53 6.53
N GLU A 16 20.53 -1.61 6.19
CA GLU A 16 21.58 -0.91 6.92
C GLU A 16 21.57 0.60 6.64
N GLU A 17 21.56 0.98 5.36
CA GLU A 17 21.66 2.37 4.90
C GLU A 17 20.42 3.22 5.23
N THR A 18 19.29 2.57 5.51
CA THR A 18 18.04 3.25 5.91
C THR A 18 17.70 3.08 7.38
N ARG A 19 18.61 2.54 8.22
CA ARG A 19 18.34 2.30 9.64
C ARG A 19 17.96 3.59 10.38
N GLU A 20 18.76 4.63 10.24
CA GLU A 20 18.52 5.93 10.87
C GLU A 20 17.19 6.55 10.39
N ALA A 21 16.92 6.52 9.08
CA ALA A 21 15.66 7.04 8.52
C ALA A 21 14.42 6.28 9.02
N HIS A 22 14.55 4.96 9.25
CA HIS A 22 13.53 4.14 9.87
C HIS A 22 13.30 4.54 11.34
N GLU A 23 14.37 4.64 12.12
CA GLU A 23 14.32 5.07 13.54
C GLU A 23 13.69 6.46 13.69
N ASP A 24 14.05 7.42 12.83
CA ASP A 24 13.43 8.75 12.79
C ASP A 24 11.93 8.70 12.50
N THR A 25 11.51 7.80 11.60
CA THR A 25 10.10 7.63 11.25
C THR A 25 9.33 7.07 12.44
N GLU A 26 9.89 6.10 13.17
CA GLU A 26 9.29 5.57 14.41
C GLU A 26 9.26 6.64 15.53
N ALA A 27 10.30 7.46 15.63
CA ALA A 27 10.41 8.54 16.61
C ALA A 27 9.38 9.66 16.39
N SER A 28 8.83 9.82 15.18
CA SER A 28 7.77 10.80 14.88
C SER A 28 6.51 10.64 15.73
N GLY A 29 6.30 9.46 16.31
CA GLY A 29 5.23 9.20 17.28
C GLY A 29 3.83 9.04 16.68
N GLY A 30 3.59 9.31 15.40
CA GLY A 30 2.25 9.22 14.79
C GLY A 30 1.58 7.85 14.97
N ILE A 31 2.31 6.76 14.68
CA ILE A 31 1.81 5.39 14.89
C ILE A 31 1.67 5.05 16.38
N ARG A 32 2.55 5.56 17.25
CA ARG A 32 2.45 5.35 18.71
C ARG A 32 1.16 5.95 19.25
N ARG A 33 0.87 7.21 18.93
CA ARG A 33 -0.37 7.90 19.33
C ARG A 33 -1.62 7.19 18.84
N LEU A 34 -1.59 6.68 17.61
CA LEU A 34 -2.66 5.84 17.06
C LEU A 34 -2.86 4.56 17.89
N MET A 35 -1.78 3.87 18.25
CA MET A 35 -1.83 2.62 19.02
C MET A 35 -2.26 2.81 20.48
N ASP A 36 -1.86 3.92 21.07
CA ASP A 36 -2.21 4.31 22.44
C ASP A 36 -3.66 4.81 22.54
N GLY A 37 -4.35 5.00 21.41
CA GLY A 37 -5.73 5.48 21.36
C GLY A 37 -5.87 6.98 21.63
N GLU A 38 -4.78 7.74 21.47
CA GLU A 38 -4.77 9.19 21.63
C GLU A 38 -5.41 9.92 20.44
N LEU A 39 -5.63 9.22 19.33
CA LEU A 39 -6.37 9.75 18.19
C LEU A 39 -7.83 9.33 18.30
N ASP A 40 -8.73 10.30 18.25
CA ASP A 40 -10.15 10.01 18.06
C ASP A 40 -10.42 9.57 16.60
N VAL A 41 -11.69 9.37 16.25
CA VAL A 41 -12.07 8.95 14.88
C VAL A 41 -11.64 9.99 13.85
N ALA A 42 -11.75 11.29 14.16
CA ALA A 42 -11.39 12.36 13.24
C ALA A 42 -9.87 12.41 13.01
N GLY A 43 -9.07 12.26 14.07
CA GLY A 43 -7.62 12.18 14.01
C GLY A 43 -7.14 10.94 13.26
N TYR A 44 -7.78 9.79 13.46
CA TYR A 44 -7.48 8.59 12.67
C TYR A 44 -7.81 8.79 11.18
N GLU A 45 -8.95 9.39 10.85
CA GLU A 45 -9.28 9.72 9.46
C GLU A 45 -8.33 10.73 8.84
N ALA A 46 -7.91 11.75 9.58
CA ALA A 46 -6.92 12.72 9.12
C ALA A 46 -5.60 12.02 8.78
N LEU A 47 -5.16 11.08 9.62
CA LEU A 47 -3.99 10.24 9.36
C LEU A 47 -4.18 9.35 8.11
N LEU A 48 -5.37 8.76 7.89
CA LEU A 48 -5.65 8.00 6.66
C LEU A 48 -5.67 8.89 5.41
N ARG A 49 -6.20 10.12 5.50
CA ARG A 49 -6.21 11.08 4.38
C ARG A 49 -4.79 11.55 4.03
N ALA A 50 -3.96 11.81 5.02
CA ALA A 50 -2.56 12.18 4.79
C ALA A 50 -1.79 11.04 4.11
N GLN A 51 -2.00 9.79 4.55
CA GLN A 51 -1.43 8.62 3.88
C GLN A 51 -2.01 8.42 2.48
N LEU A 52 -3.31 8.69 2.28
CA LEU A 52 -3.93 8.58 0.96
C LEU A 52 -3.27 9.56 -0.03
N ALA A 53 -3.11 10.83 0.36
CA ALA A 53 -2.48 11.84 -0.49
C ALA A 53 -1.05 11.43 -0.89
N LEU A 54 -0.26 10.92 0.07
CA LEU A 54 1.08 10.38 -0.19
C LEU A 54 1.05 9.29 -1.26
N PHE A 55 0.18 8.29 -1.11
CA PHE A 55 0.14 7.14 -2.02
C PHE A 55 -0.49 7.47 -3.36
N GLU A 56 -1.46 8.39 -3.43
CA GLU A 56 -2.02 8.82 -4.71
C GLU A 56 -0.98 9.52 -5.58
N GLU A 57 -0.20 10.43 -4.98
CA GLU A 57 0.90 11.10 -5.68
C GLU A 57 1.97 10.09 -6.12
N TRP A 58 2.44 9.24 -5.20
CA TRP A 58 3.47 8.25 -5.52
C TRP A 58 3.01 7.22 -6.57
N GLU A 59 1.79 6.68 -6.44
CA GLU A 59 1.26 5.72 -7.42
C GLU A 59 1.06 6.37 -8.80
N ALA A 60 0.68 7.65 -8.87
CA ALA A 60 0.56 8.39 -10.12
C ALA A 60 1.92 8.61 -10.78
N ASP A 61 2.91 9.08 -10.01
CA ASP A 61 4.28 9.31 -10.49
C ASP A 61 4.98 8.03 -10.95
N ARG A 62 4.56 6.87 -10.43
CA ARG A 62 5.14 5.56 -10.75
C ARG A 62 4.24 4.67 -11.59
N ALA A 63 3.13 5.19 -12.12
CA ALA A 63 2.08 4.38 -12.75
C ALA A 63 2.60 3.49 -13.90
N GLY A 64 3.46 4.03 -14.78
CA GLY A 64 4.06 3.27 -15.87
C GLY A 64 4.95 2.12 -15.39
N TRP A 65 5.80 2.41 -14.39
CA TRP A 65 6.71 1.43 -13.79
C TRP A 65 5.96 0.34 -13.02
N LEU A 66 4.94 0.72 -12.24
CA LEU A 66 4.05 -0.21 -11.53
C LEU A 66 3.29 -1.14 -12.48
N ALA A 67 2.90 -0.65 -13.66
CA ALA A 67 2.16 -1.43 -14.66
C ALA A 67 3.06 -2.35 -15.50
N ALA A 68 4.33 -1.99 -15.71
CA ALA A 68 5.21 -2.67 -16.64
C ALA A 68 6.35 -3.45 -15.97
N ASP A 69 7.14 -2.78 -15.12
CA ASP A 69 8.40 -3.31 -14.60
C ASP A 69 8.20 -4.20 -13.38
N VAL A 70 7.31 -3.79 -12.47
CA VAL A 70 7.02 -4.55 -11.24
C VAL A 70 6.46 -5.96 -11.56
N PRO A 71 5.46 -6.12 -12.45
CA PRO A 71 4.97 -7.44 -12.84
C PRO A 71 6.01 -8.26 -13.61
N ARG A 72 6.83 -7.61 -14.44
CA ARG A 72 7.90 -8.30 -15.19
C ARG A 72 8.96 -8.88 -14.27
N ALA A 73 9.23 -8.22 -13.14
CA ALA A 73 10.10 -8.72 -12.09
C ALA A 73 9.43 -9.80 -11.20
N GLY A 74 8.17 -10.15 -11.46
CA GLY A 74 7.43 -11.18 -10.73
C GLY A 74 6.79 -10.70 -9.43
N TRP A 75 6.62 -9.38 -9.26
CA TRP A 75 5.91 -8.81 -8.12
C TRP A 75 4.53 -8.27 -8.52
N SER A 76 3.53 -8.44 -7.65
CA SER A 76 2.20 -7.87 -7.83
C SER A 76 1.95 -6.83 -6.74
N TYR A 77 2.05 -5.56 -7.11
CA TYR A 77 1.78 -4.46 -6.19
C TYR A 77 0.27 -4.35 -5.89
N VAL A 78 -0.06 -4.14 -4.62
CA VAL A 78 -1.43 -3.85 -4.17
C VAL A 78 -1.53 -2.34 -3.90
N SER A 79 -2.36 -1.63 -4.68
CA SER A 79 -2.57 -0.18 -4.55
C SER A 79 -2.96 0.20 -3.12
N ARG A 80 -2.08 0.95 -2.44
CA ARG A 80 -2.31 1.45 -1.09
C ARG A 80 -3.36 2.55 -1.11
N ALA A 81 -3.35 3.41 -2.13
CA ALA A 81 -4.35 4.43 -2.34
C ALA A 81 -5.76 3.84 -2.47
N SER A 82 -5.91 2.70 -3.16
CA SER A 82 -7.21 2.04 -3.30
C SER A 82 -7.73 1.42 -2.00
N LEU A 83 -6.83 0.85 -1.18
CA LEU A 83 -7.20 0.36 0.15
C LEU A 83 -7.64 1.52 1.07
N LEU A 84 -6.88 2.61 1.07
CA LEU A 84 -7.16 3.81 1.88
C LEU A 84 -8.47 4.50 1.47
N ARG A 85 -8.76 4.61 0.16
CA ARG A 85 -10.06 5.08 -0.33
C ARG A 85 -11.21 4.20 0.18
N GLY A 86 -11.01 2.88 0.22
CA GLY A 86 -11.98 1.94 0.79
C GLY A 86 -12.23 2.20 2.28
N ASP A 87 -11.17 2.35 3.07
CA ASP A 87 -11.24 2.60 4.52
C ASP A 87 -11.89 3.97 4.85
N LEU A 88 -11.77 4.95 3.95
CA LEU A 88 -12.39 6.27 4.06
C LEU A 88 -13.84 6.31 3.54
N ALA A 89 -14.23 5.48 2.58
CA ALA A 89 -15.58 5.49 2.00
C ALA A 89 -16.68 5.04 2.98
N VAL A 90 -16.36 4.14 3.92
CA VAL A 90 -17.31 3.64 4.93
C VAL A 90 -17.60 4.68 6.02
N ALA A 91 -16.75 5.70 6.14
CA ALA A 91 -16.83 6.77 7.14
C ALA A 91 -18.08 7.64 7.06
N SER A 92 -18.55 7.91 5.84
CA SER A 92 -19.57 8.93 5.58
C SER A 92 -21.00 8.44 5.84
N GLY A 93 -21.15 7.16 6.19
CA GLY A 93 -22.44 6.55 6.52
C GLY A 93 -22.65 6.51 8.02
N ALA A 94 -23.16 7.61 8.59
CA ALA A 94 -23.96 7.51 9.80
C ALA A 94 -24.97 6.38 9.59
N ARG A 95 -24.77 5.24 10.28
CA ARG A 95 -25.83 4.25 10.44
C ARG A 95 -26.95 4.99 11.15
N SER A 96 -27.91 5.47 10.37
CA SER A 96 -29.16 6.02 10.87
C SER A 96 -29.86 4.87 11.58
N TYR A 97 -29.68 4.81 12.90
CA TYR A 97 -30.46 3.96 13.77
C TYR A 97 -31.86 4.56 13.82
N THR A 98 -32.66 4.31 12.77
CA THR A 98 -34.10 4.49 12.88
C THR A 98 -34.62 3.29 13.65
N SER A 99 -34.67 3.45 14.96
CA SER A 99 -35.50 2.63 15.83
C SER A 99 -36.95 2.72 15.31
N ARG A 100 -37.48 1.63 14.75
CA ARG A 100 -38.93 1.44 14.67
C ARG A 100 -39.37 0.57 15.85
N PRO A 101 -40.37 0.98 16.64
CA PRO A 101 -40.94 0.14 17.68
C PRO A 101 -41.74 -1.02 17.07
N VAL A 102 -41.75 -2.12 17.83
CA VAL A 102 -42.44 -3.38 17.59
C VAL A 102 -43.95 -3.22 17.83
N GLU A 103 -44.75 -3.53 16.82
CA GLU A 103 -46.11 -4.07 16.91
C GLU A 103 -46.22 -5.03 15.71
N GLY A 104 -46.28 -6.35 15.81
CA GLY A 104 -47.18 -7.17 16.61
C GLY A 104 -48.29 -7.67 15.68
N HIS A 105 -48.11 -8.84 15.02
CA HIS A 105 -49.16 -9.78 14.57
C HIS A 105 -48.52 -11.04 13.95
N ALA A 106 -49.02 -12.21 14.38
CA ALA A 106 -48.56 -13.57 14.04
C ALA A 106 -49.31 -14.14 12.78
N PRO A 107 -49.02 -15.38 12.30
CA PRO A 107 -48.75 -15.67 10.88
C PRO A 107 -49.93 -16.33 10.13
N PRO A 108 -49.71 -16.81 8.88
CA PRO A 108 -49.94 -18.24 8.70
C PRO A 108 -48.89 -19.01 7.88
N VAL A 109 -48.95 -20.31 8.14
CA VAL A 109 -48.22 -21.48 7.65
C VAL A 109 -48.35 -21.68 6.13
N GLY A 110 -47.27 -22.17 5.50
CA GLY A 110 -47.32 -22.71 4.14
C GLY A 110 -45.98 -23.25 3.62
N ALA A 111 -45.74 -24.54 3.88
CA ALA A 111 -44.88 -25.52 3.18
C ALA A 111 -43.69 -25.08 2.27
N SER A 112 -42.50 -25.57 2.62
CA SER A 112 -41.38 -25.92 1.71
C SER A 112 -41.70 -27.19 0.87
N PRO A 113 -40.92 -27.61 -0.18
CA PRO A 113 -39.46 -27.48 -0.28
C PRO A 113 -38.83 -27.30 -1.69
N ALA A 114 -37.49 -27.14 -1.66
CA ALA A 114 -36.50 -27.70 -2.59
C ALA A 114 -35.94 -26.87 -3.77
N ARG A 115 -34.63 -26.58 -3.61
CA ARG A 115 -33.48 -26.81 -4.51
C ARG A 115 -33.28 -26.00 -5.81
N ASP A 116 -31.98 -25.82 -6.05
CA ASP A 116 -31.23 -25.43 -7.25
C ASP A 116 -31.13 -23.93 -7.62
N ALA A 117 -29.95 -23.38 -7.27
CA ALA A 117 -29.27 -22.33 -8.03
C ALA A 117 -28.65 -22.93 -9.32
N PRO A 118 -28.10 -22.17 -10.29
CA PRO A 118 -27.98 -20.71 -10.40
C PRO A 118 -28.44 -20.13 -11.77
N ALA A 119 -28.57 -18.80 -11.85
CA ALA A 119 -28.73 -18.03 -13.09
C ALA A 119 -27.56 -17.02 -13.26
N PRO A 120 -27.29 -16.50 -14.47
CA PRO A 120 -25.96 -16.51 -15.11
C PRO A 120 -25.11 -15.24 -14.97
N ALA A 121 -23.82 -15.41 -15.28
CA ALA A 121 -22.85 -14.35 -15.51
C ALA A 121 -23.16 -13.53 -16.79
N PRO A 122 -22.93 -12.20 -16.82
CA PRO A 122 -22.95 -11.44 -18.05
C PRO A 122 -21.59 -11.51 -18.79
N ALA A 123 -21.67 -11.76 -20.10
CA ALA A 123 -20.56 -11.71 -21.05
C ALA A 123 -20.13 -10.26 -21.36
N PRO A 124 -18.88 -10.03 -21.79
CA PRO A 124 -18.41 -8.71 -22.23
C PRO A 124 -18.86 -8.42 -23.67
N VAL A 125 -19.45 -7.25 -23.87
CA VAL A 125 -19.74 -6.69 -25.21
C VAL A 125 -18.48 -6.03 -25.74
N GLY A 126 -18.07 -6.43 -26.96
CA GLY A 126 -16.81 -6.05 -27.56
C GLY A 126 -16.83 -4.81 -28.47
N ALA A 127 -15.74 -4.74 -29.22
CA ALA A 127 -15.46 -3.95 -30.43
C ALA A 127 -14.75 -2.59 -30.26
N SER A 128 -13.42 -2.62 -30.46
CA SER A 128 -12.58 -1.60 -31.11
C SER A 128 -13.05 -1.30 -32.57
N PRO A 129 -12.41 -0.43 -33.40
CA PRO A 129 -11.16 0.34 -33.24
C PRO A 129 -11.18 1.79 -33.79
N ALA A 130 -10.12 2.57 -33.51
CA ALA A 130 -9.63 3.57 -34.45
C ALA A 130 -8.14 3.82 -34.23
N ARG A 131 -7.37 3.55 -35.29
CA ARG A 131 -5.97 3.93 -35.48
C ARG A 131 -5.93 5.37 -35.99
N ASP A 132 -5.04 6.19 -35.45
CA ASP A 132 -4.09 7.01 -36.21
C ASP A 132 -3.42 8.01 -35.29
N ALA A 133 -2.09 7.91 -35.19
CA ALA A 133 -1.13 9.02 -35.24
C ALA A 133 0.21 8.51 -34.73
N LEU A 134 1.03 8.10 -35.69
CA LEU A 134 2.48 8.07 -35.54
C LEU A 134 2.95 9.49 -35.16
N VAL A 135 3.58 9.61 -33.99
CA VAL A 135 4.75 10.49 -33.88
C VAL A 135 5.83 9.75 -33.11
N SER A 136 6.83 9.31 -33.87
CA SER A 136 8.12 8.91 -33.33
C SER A 136 8.94 10.18 -33.18
N VAL A 137 9.17 10.59 -31.94
CA VAL A 137 10.26 11.53 -31.62
C VAL A 137 11.21 10.76 -30.73
N GLY A 138 12.40 10.50 -31.27
CA GLY A 138 13.49 9.87 -30.57
C GLY A 138 13.93 10.70 -29.38
N ALA A 139 13.95 10.07 -28.22
CA ALA A 139 14.86 10.38 -27.15
C ALA A 139 15.49 9.05 -26.74
N SER A 140 16.78 8.88 -26.97
CA SER A 140 17.53 7.78 -26.36
C SER A 140 17.67 8.07 -24.87
N PRO A 141 17.10 7.27 -23.94
CA PRO A 141 17.34 7.46 -22.51
C PRO A 141 18.32 6.37 -22.04
N SER A 142 19.54 6.39 -22.55
CA SER A 142 20.48 5.29 -22.30
C SER A 142 21.31 5.46 -21.01
N GLY A 143 20.79 6.19 -20.01
CA GLY A 143 21.48 6.39 -18.73
C GLY A 143 20.60 6.81 -17.55
N ASP A 144 19.43 7.39 -17.79
CA ASP A 144 18.57 7.94 -16.72
C ASP A 144 17.46 6.96 -16.27
N SER A 145 16.90 6.18 -17.20
CA SER A 145 15.78 5.27 -16.92
C SER A 145 16.13 4.12 -15.97
N THR A 146 17.39 3.66 -15.97
CA THR A 146 17.84 2.60 -15.05
C THR A 146 17.99 3.14 -13.63
N HIS A 147 18.52 4.36 -13.46
CA HIS A 147 18.61 5.01 -12.14
C HIS A 147 17.23 5.39 -11.60
N ASP A 148 16.32 5.81 -12.48
CA ASP A 148 14.93 6.06 -12.14
C ASP A 148 14.22 4.77 -11.68
N SER A 149 14.38 3.66 -12.42
CA SER A 149 13.84 2.36 -12.00
C SER A 149 14.44 1.84 -10.69
N ALA A 150 15.75 1.98 -10.49
CA ALA A 150 16.41 1.58 -9.25
C ALA A 150 15.94 2.40 -8.04
N THR A 151 15.73 3.71 -8.23
CA THR A 151 15.06 4.58 -7.26
C THR A 151 13.68 4.03 -6.87
N CYS A 152 12.87 3.65 -7.86
CA CYS A 152 11.52 3.14 -7.63
C CYS A 152 11.53 1.84 -6.81
N TRP A 153 12.49 0.94 -7.05
CA TRP A 153 12.68 -0.27 -6.24
C TRP A 153 13.02 0.05 -4.78
N GLY A 154 13.83 1.08 -4.54
CA GLY A 154 14.12 1.60 -3.21
C GLY A 154 12.90 2.16 -2.49
N GLU A 155 12.07 2.94 -3.19
CA GLU A 155 10.81 3.45 -2.64
C GLU A 155 9.85 2.30 -2.30
N LEU A 156 9.70 1.33 -3.21
CA LEU A 156 8.83 0.17 -3.01
C LEU A 156 9.32 -0.73 -1.87
N TYR A 157 10.63 -0.82 -1.63
CA TYR A 157 11.20 -1.49 -0.45
C TYR A 157 10.66 -0.92 0.86
N VAL A 158 10.56 0.40 0.97
CA VAL A 158 10.02 1.04 2.19
C VAL A 158 8.52 0.78 2.30
N ILE A 159 7.78 0.87 1.19
CA ILE A 159 6.33 0.63 1.17
C ILE A 159 5.98 -0.81 1.56
N GLU A 160 6.63 -1.80 0.96
CA GLU A 160 6.40 -3.21 1.30
C GLU A 160 6.93 -3.55 2.70
N GLY A 161 8.03 -2.92 3.13
CA GLY A 161 8.60 -3.10 4.47
C GLY A 161 7.68 -2.57 5.56
N SER A 162 7.05 -1.41 5.34
CA SER A 162 6.11 -0.80 6.31
C SER A 162 4.89 -1.67 6.62
N ALA A 163 4.50 -2.55 5.70
CA ALA A 163 3.39 -3.48 5.91
C ALA A 163 3.69 -4.53 7.00
N LEU A 164 4.96 -4.82 7.30
CA LEU A 164 5.33 -5.84 8.30
C LEU A 164 4.82 -5.50 9.71
N GLY A 165 4.82 -4.22 10.08
CA GLY A 165 4.25 -3.75 11.35
C GLY A 165 2.71 -3.74 11.36
N GLY A 166 2.09 -3.78 10.17
CA GLY A 166 0.65 -3.67 9.97
C GLY A 166 -0.17 -4.72 10.74
N ARG A 167 0.39 -5.93 10.95
CA ARG A 167 -0.29 -7.00 11.69
C ARG A 167 -0.61 -6.63 13.15
N LEU A 168 0.31 -5.98 13.86
CA LEU A 168 0.06 -5.55 15.23
C LEU A 168 -0.90 -4.34 15.23
N ILE A 169 -0.68 -3.43 14.28
CA ILE A 169 -1.46 -2.21 14.13
C ILE A 169 -2.93 -2.53 13.89
N VAL A 170 -3.25 -3.37 12.89
CA VAL A 170 -4.62 -3.69 12.51
C VAL A 170 -5.40 -4.35 13.66
N ARG A 171 -4.74 -5.19 14.46
CA ARG A 171 -5.38 -5.81 15.63
C ARG A 171 -5.85 -4.74 16.61
N ARG A 172 -4.97 -3.78 16.93
CA ARG A 172 -5.28 -2.70 17.86
C ARG A 172 -6.32 -1.74 17.29
N LEU A 173 -6.27 -1.44 15.98
CA LEU A 173 -7.25 -0.58 15.32
C LEU A 173 -8.67 -1.14 15.38
N ARG A 174 -8.84 -2.46 15.22
CA ARG A 174 -10.15 -3.12 15.36
C ARG A 174 -10.75 -2.98 16.76
N GLU A 175 -9.92 -2.83 17.79
CA GLU A 175 -10.36 -2.57 19.17
C GLU A 175 -10.73 -1.08 19.37
N LEU A 176 -9.92 -0.17 18.84
CA LEU A 176 -10.10 1.27 19.02
C LEU A 176 -11.23 1.85 18.14
N TYR A 177 -11.41 1.31 16.93
CA TYR A 177 -12.34 1.82 15.92
C TYR A 177 -13.18 0.68 15.29
N PRO A 178 -13.93 -0.11 16.08
CA PRO A 178 -14.64 -1.31 15.61
C PRO A 178 -15.71 -1.06 14.54
N GLY A 179 -16.11 0.20 14.35
CA GLY A 179 -17.08 0.59 13.33
C GLY A 179 -16.50 0.81 11.93
N ARG A 180 -15.18 0.61 11.74
CA ARG A 180 -14.46 0.97 10.52
C ARG A 180 -13.77 -0.22 9.84
N ASP A 181 -13.52 -0.04 8.55
CA ASP A 181 -12.63 -0.90 7.78
C ASP A 181 -11.17 -0.47 8.00
N HIS A 182 -10.26 -1.45 7.96
CA HIS A 182 -8.81 -1.27 8.16
C HIS A 182 -8.00 -2.02 7.10
N ARG A 183 -8.49 -2.05 5.86
CA ARG A 183 -7.94 -2.83 4.75
C ARG A 183 -6.49 -2.46 4.46
N PHE A 184 -6.14 -1.18 4.59
CA PHE A 184 -4.77 -0.70 4.39
C PHE A 184 -3.79 -1.38 5.35
N TYR A 185 -4.08 -1.40 6.66
CA TYR A 185 -3.22 -2.05 7.65
C TYR A 185 -3.35 -3.58 7.66
N ALA A 186 -4.50 -4.12 7.24
CA ALA A 186 -4.74 -5.56 7.16
C ALA A 186 -3.82 -6.27 6.17
N ILE A 187 -3.25 -5.56 5.19
CA ILE A 187 -2.27 -6.15 4.27
C ILE A 187 -1.05 -6.75 4.99
N GLY A 188 -0.75 -6.26 6.20
CA GLY A 188 0.31 -6.79 7.05
C GLY A 188 0.09 -8.23 7.53
N GLU A 189 -1.13 -8.75 7.44
CA GLU A 189 -1.45 -10.13 7.88
C GLU A 189 -0.78 -11.19 6.99
N GLU A 190 -0.54 -10.90 5.71
CA GLU A 190 0.15 -11.80 4.76
C GLU A 190 1.65 -11.46 4.56
N ALA A 191 2.10 -10.34 5.12
CA ALA A 191 3.38 -9.71 4.79
C ALA A 191 4.65 -10.57 4.99
N PRO A 192 4.79 -11.44 6.02
CA PRO A 192 6.07 -12.15 6.24
C PRO A 192 6.50 -13.09 5.11
N SER A 193 5.54 -13.71 4.41
CA SER A 193 5.83 -14.60 3.29
C SER A 193 6.09 -13.81 2.00
N ALA A 194 5.30 -12.76 1.78
CA ALA A 194 5.45 -11.84 0.67
C ALA A 194 6.81 -11.11 0.73
N TRP A 195 7.21 -10.67 1.92
CA TRP A 195 8.45 -9.91 2.13
C TRP A 195 9.71 -10.68 1.74
N ARG A 196 9.83 -11.95 2.11
CA ARG A 196 11.00 -12.77 1.72
C ARG A 196 11.11 -12.92 0.20
N ARG A 197 9.96 -13.06 -0.49
CA ARG A 197 9.93 -13.12 -1.95
C ARG A 197 10.34 -11.78 -2.56
N PHE A 198 9.87 -10.68 -1.99
CA PHE A 198 10.23 -9.33 -2.43
C PHE A 198 11.72 -9.04 -2.27
N GLN A 199 12.34 -9.44 -1.15
CA GLN A 199 13.78 -9.28 -0.93
C GLN A 199 14.61 -9.97 -2.02
N HIS A 200 14.20 -11.16 -2.47
CA HIS A 200 14.88 -11.86 -3.56
C HIS A 200 14.75 -11.12 -4.91
N ILE A 201 13.60 -10.50 -5.16
CA ILE A 201 13.40 -9.65 -6.35
C ILE A 201 14.36 -8.45 -6.29
N LEU A 202 14.48 -7.77 -5.15
CA LEU A 202 15.43 -6.66 -4.99
C LEU A 202 16.87 -7.08 -5.26
N ASP A 203 17.30 -8.23 -4.75
CA ASP A 203 18.66 -8.73 -4.98
C ASP A 203 18.93 -9.01 -6.46
N THR A 204 17.90 -9.35 -7.23
CA THR A 204 17.99 -9.58 -8.68
C THR A 204 17.98 -8.26 -9.47
N GLN A 205 17.14 -7.30 -9.08
CA GLN A 205 17.00 -6.02 -9.78
C GLN A 205 18.18 -5.07 -9.50
N LEU A 206 18.74 -5.11 -8.29
CA LEU A 206 19.78 -4.19 -7.82
C LEU A 206 21.16 -4.86 -7.79
N HIS A 207 21.64 -5.24 -8.97
CA HIS A 207 22.80 -6.11 -9.13
C HIS A 207 24.15 -5.37 -9.13
N ASP A 208 24.17 -4.08 -9.51
CA ASP A 208 25.38 -3.25 -9.55
C ASP A 208 25.37 -2.11 -8.51
N ASP A 209 26.54 -1.52 -8.23
CA ASP A 209 26.70 -0.48 -7.21
C ASP A 209 25.93 0.81 -7.52
N ALA A 210 25.73 1.16 -8.80
CA ALA A 210 25.00 2.36 -9.17
C ALA A 210 23.50 2.19 -8.91
N SER A 211 22.93 1.05 -9.30
CA SER A 211 21.53 0.70 -8.99
C SER A 211 21.28 0.65 -7.48
N ARG A 212 22.21 0.08 -6.72
CA ARG A 212 22.14 0.00 -5.26
C ARG A 212 22.14 1.38 -4.59
N ARG A 213 23.02 2.29 -5.02
CA ARG A 213 23.04 3.68 -4.53
C ARG A 213 21.74 4.40 -4.84
N ALA A 214 21.26 4.32 -6.08
CA ALA A 214 19.98 4.93 -6.48
C ALA A 214 18.79 4.39 -5.68
N ALA A 215 18.76 3.09 -5.39
CA ALA A 215 17.73 2.49 -4.54
C ALA A 215 17.82 2.98 -3.08
N VAL A 216 19.01 3.15 -2.52
CA VAL A 216 19.18 3.74 -1.19
C VAL A 216 18.63 5.17 -1.15
N ASP A 217 18.90 5.98 -2.17
CA ASP A 217 18.37 7.34 -2.27
C ASP A 217 16.84 7.36 -2.38
N GLY A 218 16.25 6.47 -3.20
CA GLY A 218 14.81 6.29 -3.29
C GLY A 218 14.18 5.89 -1.95
N ALA A 219 14.80 4.93 -1.25
CA ALA A 219 14.31 4.49 0.06
C ALA A 219 14.37 5.61 1.11
N ARG A 220 15.48 6.36 1.18
CA ARG A 220 15.61 7.52 2.09
C ARG A 220 14.56 8.59 1.81
N ARG A 221 14.29 8.89 0.53
CA ARG A 221 13.20 9.81 0.14
C ARG A 221 11.84 9.33 0.61
N MET A 222 11.53 8.05 0.45
CA MET A 222 10.25 7.49 0.89
C MET A 222 10.09 7.51 2.41
N PHE A 223 11.14 7.20 3.19
CA PHE A 223 11.10 7.37 4.65
C PHE A 223 10.83 8.81 5.06
N ALA A 224 11.48 9.78 4.42
CA ALA A 224 11.25 11.20 4.70
C ALA A 224 9.79 11.61 4.44
N ARG A 225 9.18 11.13 3.34
CA ARG A 225 7.77 11.36 3.04
C ARG A 225 6.84 10.72 4.09
N PHE A 226 7.09 9.47 4.48
CA PHE A 226 6.30 8.83 5.55
C PHE A 226 6.39 9.58 6.87
N ARG A 227 7.58 10.00 7.28
CA ARG A 227 7.79 10.77 8.51
C ARG A 227 6.98 12.07 8.49
N GLN A 228 6.98 12.80 7.37
CA GLN A 228 6.17 14.01 7.21
C GLN A 228 4.67 13.72 7.39
N THR A 229 4.16 12.68 6.72
CA THR A 229 2.77 12.25 6.82
C THR A 229 2.36 11.84 8.25
N LEU A 230 3.28 11.32 9.07
CA LEU A 230 3.01 10.96 10.46
C LEU A 230 3.02 12.15 11.43
N MET A 231 3.68 13.25 11.05
CA MET A 231 3.77 14.48 11.85
C MET A 231 2.61 15.45 11.58
N GLU A 232 2.10 15.52 10.34
CA GLU A 232 1.06 16.48 9.92
C GLU A 232 -0.33 16.31 10.59
N PRO A 233 -0.88 15.10 10.80
CA PRO A 233 -2.21 14.91 11.40
C PRO A 233 -2.29 15.35 12.87
N ALA A 234 -1.15 15.57 13.52
CA ALA A 234 -1.07 16.02 14.90
C ALA A 234 -1.59 17.46 15.13
N ALA A 235 -1.82 18.23 14.06
CA ALA A 235 -2.27 19.63 14.14
C ALA A 235 -3.79 19.79 14.35
N HIS A 236 -4.55 18.69 14.32
CA HIS A 236 -6.00 18.68 14.57
C HIS A 236 -6.32 17.78 15.76
N VAL A 237 -5.92 18.22 16.96
CA VAL A 237 -6.38 17.72 18.26
C VAL A 237 -7.26 18.78 18.90
#